data_AF-A0A2I4AKE6-F1
#
_entry.id   AF-A0A2I4AKE6-F1
#
_cell.length_a   1.000
_cell.length_b   1.000
_cell.length_c   1.000
_cell.angle_alpha   90.00
_cell.angle_beta   90.00
_cell.angle_gamma   90.00
#
_symmetry.space_group_name_H-M   'P 1'
#
loop_
_entity.id
_entity.type
_entity.pdbx_description
1 polymer ?
#
loop_
_entity_poly.entity_id
_entity_poly.type
_entity_poly.pdbx_seq_one_letter_code
_entity_poly.pdbx_strand_id
1 'polypeptide(L)'
;MEPQKNRVDRDSTHSFMGLDIVMQDGRDGELLKNTSDLISQVYISMLKKTTHGGEKMTAPQFQAVKQDYINSLENFTSFLTTAHESIQEKKCDTFDVRTLSPADNETAAHSPETVGKMEICMKVWIEQIEQALAEGDLLRTDDDDDDLGPQAELEHWRKRMYFFNDLLDQLKGPDFNAVLNVLPMASSKLIKSCNEVHRRVINGVKEAEANFRYLSSLEKHCDHLYKNDPVSMVGAIP
;
A
#
# COMPACT_ATOMS: atom_id res chain seq x y z
N MET A 1 -4.42 -30.69 -30.88
CA MET A 1 -5.48 -29.80 -30.38
C MET A 1 -5.31 -29.71 -28.88
N GLU A 2 -4.49 -28.77 -28.44
CA GLU A 2 -4.24 -28.48 -27.03
C GLU A 2 -5.21 -27.40 -26.53
N PRO A 3 -5.64 -27.45 -25.26
CA PRO A 3 -6.48 -26.41 -24.68
C PRO A 3 -5.63 -25.21 -24.24
N GLN A 4 -6.01 -24.02 -24.73
CA GLN A 4 -5.46 -22.74 -24.28
C GLN A 4 -5.79 -22.53 -22.79
N LYS A 5 -4.74 -22.50 -21.97
CA LYS A 5 -4.79 -22.08 -20.57
C LYS A 5 -4.90 -20.55 -20.55
N ASN A 6 -6.07 -20.03 -20.20
CA ASN A 6 -6.26 -18.61 -19.90
C ASN A 6 -5.30 -18.21 -18.77
N ARG A 7 -4.24 -17.50 -19.16
CA ARG A 7 -3.33 -16.78 -18.27
C ARG A 7 -4.06 -15.51 -17.87
N VAL A 8 -4.69 -15.52 -16.70
CA VAL A 8 -5.13 -14.29 -16.05
C VAL A 8 -3.87 -13.50 -15.72
N ASP A 9 -3.71 -12.34 -16.35
CA ASP A 9 -2.65 -11.38 -16.04
C ASP A 9 -2.71 -11.03 -14.56
N ARG A 10 -1.61 -11.32 -13.84
CA ARG A 10 -1.41 -10.96 -12.43
C ARG A 10 -0.84 -9.55 -12.25
N ASP A 11 -0.62 -8.80 -13.33
CA ASP A 11 0.12 -7.54 -13.29
C ASP A 11 -0.74 -6.28 -13.06
N SER A 12 -2.08 -6.41 -13.00
CA SER A 12 -2.96 -5.23 -12.82
C SER A 12 -3.37 -4.94 -11.38
N THR A 13 -2.94 -5.73 -10.39
CA THR A 13 -3.49 -5.68 -9.02
C THR A 13 -2.64 -4.92 -7.98
N HIS A 14 -1.49 -4.35 -8.36
CA HIS A 14 -0.56 -3.75 -7.38
C HIS A 14 -0.72 -2.25 -7.10
N SER A 15 -1.67 -1.54 -7.72
CA SER A 15 -1.65 -0.06 -7.70
C SER A 15 -2.62 0.66 -6.74
N PHE A 16 -3.39 -0.01 -5.87
CA PHE A 16 -4.51 0.69 -5.21
C PHE A 16 -4.46 0.93 -3.69
N MET A 17 -3.45 0.46 -2.95
CA MET A 17 -3.33 0.88 -1.53
C MET A 17 -1.86 1.03 -1.17
N GLY A 18 -1.35 2.24 -1.36
CA GLY A 18 -0.03 2.66 -0.90
C GLY A 18 -0.04 2.78 0.61
N LEU A 19 0.16 1.66 1.29
CA LEU A 19 0.56 1.59 2.68
C LEU A 19 1.68 0.56 2.77
N ASP A 20 2.76 0.84 2.03
CA ASP A 20 4.04 0.19 2.25
C ASP A 20 4.47 0.54 3.68
N ILE A 21 4.23 -0.37 4.63
CA ILE A 21 5.04 -0.35 5.84
C ILE A 21 6.45 -0.68 5.34
N VAL A 22 7.41 0.12 5.76
CA VAL A 22 8.71 0.17 5.10
C VAL A 22 9.55 -1.02 5.54
N MET A 23 9.22 -2.19 4.98
CA MET A 23 10.03 -3.40 5.01
C MET A 23 10.51 -3.78 3.61
N GLN A 24 10.13 -3.03 2.57
CA GLN A 24 10.64 -3.20 1.21
C GLN A 24 11.68 -2.15 0.81
N ASP A 25 12.45 -2.56 -0.19
CA ASP A 25 13.79 -2.11 -0.59
C ASP A 25 13.86 -0.63 -0.99
N GLY A 26 15.03 0.00 -0.81
CA GLY A 26 15.24 1.43 -1.11
C GLY A 26 15.05 1.84 -2.58
N ARG A 27 14.75 0.89 -3.47
CA ARG A 27 14.54 1.08 -4.92
C ARG A 27 13.24 1.84 -5.24
N ASP A 28 12.20 1.69 -4.44
CA ASP A 28 10.90 2.31 -4.74
C ASP A 28 10.89 3.81 -4.37
N GLY A 29 11.58 4.18 -3.30
CA GLY A 29 11.86 5.60 -2.99
C GLY A 29 12.67 6.27 -4.11
N GLU A 30 13.72 5.61 -4.60
CA GLU A 30 14.51 6.16 -5.72
C GLU A 30 13.66 6.37 -6.98
N LEU A 31 12.69 5.49 -7.26
CA LEU A 31 11.77 5.66 -8.38
C LEU A 31 10.90 6.93 -8.25
N LEU A 32 10.32 7.18 -7.07
CA LEU A 32 9.50 8.38 -6.82
C LEU A 32 10.32 9.65 -7.03
N LYS A 33 11.53 9.68 -6.48
CA LYS A 33 12.45 10.80 -6.65
C LYS A 33 12.84 11.00 -8.13
N ASN A 34 13.23 9.94 -8.82
CA ASN A 34 13.60 9.99 -10.23
C ASN A 34 12.45 10.47 -11.11
N THR A 35 11.21 10.06 -10.79
CA THR A 35 10.00 10.49 -11.51
C THR A 35 9.70 11.97 -11.26
N SER A 36 9.80 12.41 -10.00
CA SER A 36 9.68 13.82 -9.61
C SER A 36 10.71 14.70 -10.35
N ASP A 37 11.97 14.25 -10.40
CA ASP A 37 13.05 14.92 -11.11
C ASP A 37 12.80 14.98 -12.62
N LEU A 38 12.36 13.88 -13.24
CA LEU A 38 12.02 13.85 -14.66
C LEU A 38 10.90 14.85 -15.00
N ILE A 39 9.83 14.87 -14.21
CA ILE A 39 8.69 15.78 -14.42
C ILE A 39 9.14 17.23 -14.28
N SER A 40 9.88 17.55 -13.21
CA SER A 40 10.36 18.91 -12.95
C SER A 40 11.36 19.41 -13.99
N GLN A 41 12.41 18.64 -14.21
CA GLN A 41 13.58 19.08 -14.95
C GLN A 41 13.38 18.98 -16.47
N VAL A 42 12.56 18.03 -16.93
CA VAL A 42 12.30 17.82 -18.37
C VAL A 42 10.93 18.37 -18.76
N TYR A 43 9.84 17.82 -18.22
CA TYR A 43 8.50 18.12 -18.73
C TYR A 43 8.03 19.54 -18.40
N ILE A 44 8.11 19.95 -17.13
CA ILE A 44 7.72 21.32 -16.71
C ILE A 44 8.62 22.35 -17.39
N SER A 45 9.93 22.09 -17.44
CA SER A 45 10.90 22.98 -18.09
C SER A 45 10.67 23.12 -19.59
N MET A 46 10.30 22.04 -20.28
CA MET A 46 9.92 22.07 -21.69
C MET A 46 8.62 22.85 -21.89
N LEU A 47 7.58 22.56 -21.11
CA LEU A 47 6.30 23.26 -21.15
C LEU A 47 6.46 24.77 -20.94
N LYS A 48 7.26 25.19 -19.95
CA LYS A 48 7.54 26.61 -19.70
C LYS A 48 8.10 27.32 -20.94
N LYS A 49 9.00 26.66 -21.70
CA LYS A 49 9.60 27.20 -22.94
C LYS A 49 8.69 27.17 -24.15
N THR A 50 7.65 26.34 -24.16
CA THR A 50 6.72 26.24 -25.29
C THR A 50 5.90 27.52 -25.46
N THR A 51 6.11 28.22 -26.56
CA THR A 51 5.42 29.50 -26.89
C THR A 51 4.25 29.34 -27.86
N HIS A 52 4.12 28.17 -28.48
CA HIS A 52 3.13 27.85 -29.50
C HIS A 52 2.38 26.56 -29.13
N GLY A 53 1.12 26.47 -29.51
CA GLY A 53 0.24 25.34 -29.19
C GLY A 53 -1.21 25.78 -29.11
N GLY A 54 -2.13 24.82 -28.99
CA GLY A 54 -3.56 25.13 -28.89
C GLY A 54 -4.12 25.79 -30.15
N GLU A 55 -3.98 25.13 -31.31
CA GLU A 55 -4.39 25.64 -32.64
C GLU A 55 -5.83 26.16 -32.73
N LYS A 56 -6.68 25.81 -31.77
CA LYS A 56 -8.09 26.24 -31.66
C LYS A 56 -8.35 27.29 -30.58
N MET A 57 -7.31 27.83 -29.94
CA MET A 57 -7.42 28.72 -28.77
C MET A 57 -6.77 30.08 -29.05
N THR A 58 -7.26 31.13 -28.38
CA THR A 58 -6.58 32.42 -28.39
C THR A 58 -5.30 32.36 -27.54
N ALA A 59 -4.32 33.22 -27.83
CA ALA A 59 -3.05 33.24 -27.09
C ALA A 59 -3.21 33.40 -25.55
N PRO A 60 -4.13 34.25 -25.04
CA PRO A 60 -4.38 34.34 -23.59
C PRO A 60 -4.99 33.06 -23.01
N GLN A 61 -5.92 32.41 -23.72
CA GLN A 61 -6.53 31.15 -23.29
C GLN A 61 -5.52 30.01 -23.25
N PHE A 62 -4.67 29.91 -24.28
CA PHE A 62 -3.59 28.93 -24.31
C PHE A 62 -2.62 29.12 -23.13
N GLN A 63 -2.26 30.37 -22.80
CA GLN A 63 -1.39 30.63 -21.65
C GLN A 63 -2.04 30.29 -20.30
N ALA A 64 -3.34 30.57 -20.13
CA ALA A 64 -4.05 30.20 -18.91
C ALA A 64 -4.05 28.67 -18.70
N VAL A 65 -4.47 27.90 -19.71
CA VAL A 65 -4.51 26.43 -19.62
C VAL A 65 -3.11 25.84 -19.43
N LYS A 66 -2.10 26.38 -20.11
CA LYS A 66 -0.71 25.97 -19.93
C LYS A 66 -0.25 26.22 -18.48
N GLN A 67 -0.56 27.37 -17.91
CA GLN A 67 -0.16 27.69 -16.54
C GLN A 67 -0.86 26.79 -15.53
N ASP A 68 -2.16 26.53 -15.71
CA ASP A 68 -2.92 25.62 -14.85
C ASP A 68 -2.34 24.21 -14.88
N TYR A 69 -2.01 23.70 -16.07
CA TYR A 69 -1.39 22.37 -16.22
C TYR A 69 0.01 22.31 -15.60
N ILE A 70 0.82 23.37 -15.75
CA ILE A 70 2.12 23.47 -15.07
C ILE A 70 1.92 23.43 -13.55
N ASN A 71 0.97 24.19 -13.01
CA ASN A 71 0.68 24.19 -11.58
C ASN A 71 0.25 22.79 -11.10
N SER A 72 -0.57 22.07 -11.88
CA SER A 72 -0.95 20.68 -11.58
C SER A 72 0.27 19.75 -11.52
N LEU A 73 1.21 19.88 -12.47
CA LEU A 73 2.45 19.08 -12.47
C LEU A 73 3.39 19.45 -11.32
N GLU A 74 3.48 20.73 -10.96
CA GLU A 74 4.26 21.20 -9.80
C GLU A 74 3.67 20.64 -8.49
N ASN A 75 2.35 20.66 -8.34
CA ASN A 75 1.67 20.05 -7.20
C ASN A 75 1.89 18.53 -7.14
N PHE A 76 1.79 17.84 -8.28
CA PHE A 76 2.04 16.40 -8.35
C PHE A 76 3.50 16.05 -7.99
N THR A 77 4.46 16.84 -8.48
CA THR A 77 5.89 16.71 -8.12
C THR A 77 6.10 16.92 -6.62
N SER A 78 5.46 17.94 -6.04
CA SER A 78 5.51 18.18 -4.58
C SER A 78 4.98 16.97 -3.82
N PHE A 79 3.86 16.39 -4.26
CA PHE A 79 3.31 15.18 -3.66
C PHE A 79 4.28 14.00 -3.73
N LEU A 80 4.89 13.74 -4.90
CA LEU A 80 5.90 12.68 -5.05
C LEU A 80 7.11 12.88 -4.14
N THR A 81 7.53 14.13 -3.95
CA THR A 81 8.67 14.49 -3.09
C THR A 81 8.32 14.26 -1.62
N THR A 82 7.15 14.70 -1.18
CA THR A 82 6.66 14.43 0.19
C THR A 82 6.45 12.94 0.44
N ALA A 83 5.93 12.20 -0.54
CA ALA A 83 5.79 10.74 -0.44
C ALA A 83 7.16 10.06 -0.31
N HIS A 84 8.15 10.48 -1.10
CA HIS A 84 9.53 10.01 -0.98
C HIS A 84 10.11 10.29 0.41
N GLU A 85 9.98 11.52 0.91
CA GLU A 85 10.46 11.91 2.25
C GLU A 85 9.80 11.06 3.35
N SER A 86 8.48 10.88 3.28
CA SER A 86 7.74 10.05 4.24
C SER A 86 8.23 8.59 4.24
N ILE A 87 8.54 8.03 3.06
CA ILE A 87 9.09 6.68 2.94
C ILE A 87 10.51 6.59 3.53
N GLN A 88 11.35 7.60 3.32
CA GLN A 88 12.70 7.62 3.90
C GLN A 88 12.67 7.79 5.42
N GLU A 89 11.82 8.66 5.97
CA GLU A 89 11.65 8.84 7.42
C GLU A 89 11.18 7.55 8.12
N LYS A 90 10.44 6.71 7.40
CA LYS A 90 9.92 5.43 7.90
C LYS A 90 10.94 4.28 7.83
N LYS A 91 12.13 4.46 7.24
CA LYS A 91 13.15 3.39 7.24
C LYS A 91 13.81 3.25 8.61
N CYS A 92 14.00 2.00 9.04
CA CYS A 92 14.97 1.72 10.08
C CYS A 92 16.39 1.67 9.48
N ASP A 93 17.06 2.83 9.42
CA ASP A 93 18.44 2.93 8.91
C ASP A 93 19.51 2.35 9.86
N THR A 94 19.13 1.84 11.04
CA THR A 94 20.09 1.57 12.12
C THR A 94 20.74 0.18 12.08
N PHE A 95 20.25 -0.75 11.25
CA PHE A 95 20.85 -2.09 11.16
C PHE A 95 20.58 -2.74 9.79
N ASP A 96 21.64 -3.06 9.04
CA ASP A 96 21.53 -3.91 7.85
C ASP A 96 21.37 -5.37 8.28
N VAL A 97 20.13 -5.69 8.69
CA VAL A 97 19.72 -7.00 9.20
C VAL A 97 20.08 -8.14 8.23
N ARG A 98 20.20 -7.82 6.93
CA ARG A 98 20.43 -8.75 5.81
C ARG A 98 21.75 -9.51 5.88
N THR A 99 22.65 -9.15 6.79
CA THR A 99 23.97 -9.78 6.93
C THR A 99 24.04 -10.91 7.98
N LEU A 100 23.02 -11.11 8.81
CA LEU A 100 23.07 -12.14 9.84
C LEU A 100 22.63 -13.50 9.31
N SER A 101 23.57 -14.47 9.30
CA SER A 101 23.22 -15.86 9.06
C SER A 101 22.59 -16.48 10.32
N PRO A 102 21.83 -17.59 10.21
CA PRO A 102 21.30 -18.29 11.38
C PRO A 102 22.36 -18.67 12.43
N ALA A 103 23.61 -18.88 12.01
CA ALA A 103 24.73 -19.19 12.90
C ALA A 103 25.20 -17.98 13.71
N ASP A 104 24.96 -16.77 13.23
CA ASP A 104 25.39 -15.52 13.89
C ASP A 104 24.36 -15.01 14.90
N ASN A 105 23.14 -15.55 14.90
CA ASN A 105 22.03 -15.10 15.75
C ASN A 105 22.36 -15.16 17.24
N GLU A 106 23.02 -16.24 17.69
CA GLU A 106 23.40 -16.39 19.10
C GLU A 106 24.48 -15.36 19.49
N THR A 107 25.46 -15.12 18.63
CA THR A 107 26.49 -14.08 18.85
C THR A 107 25.85 -12.69 18.87
N ALA A 108 24.93 -12.40 17.96
CA ALA A 108 24.19 -11.15 17.90
C ALA A 108 23.34 -10.92 19.17
N ALA A 109 22.72 -11.97 19.71
CA ALA A 109 21.91 -11.90 20.93
C ALA A 109 22.72 -11.56 22.19
N HIS A 110 24.01 -11.92 22.20
CA HIS A 110 24.93 -11.58 23.29
C HIS A 110 25.65 -10.23 23.10
N SER A 111 25.43 -9.54 21.98
CA SER A 111 25.97 -8.20 21.70
C SER A 111 24.95 -7.13 22.09
N PRO A 112 25.17 -6.37 23.19
CA PRO A 112 24.22 -5.35 23.62
C PRO A 112 24.04 -4.23 22.59
N GLU A 113 25.09 -3.93 21.81
CA GLU A 113 25.02 -2.94 20.72
C GLU A 113 24.08 -3.41 19.60
N THR A 114 24.24 -4.67 19.16
CA THR A 114 23.42 -5.26 18.10
C THR A 114 21.97 -5.37 18.54
N VAL A 115 21.73 -5.89 19.75
CA VAL A 115 20.39 -5.99 20.34
C VAL A 115 19.75 -4.60 20.45
N GLY A 116 20.48 -3.60 20.93
CA GLY A 116 19.97 -2.24 21.05
C GLY A 116 19.51 -1.64 19.71
N LYS A 117 20.27 -1.85 18.63
CA LYS A 117 19.88 -1.43 17.28
C LYS A 117 18.62 -2.16 16.79
N MET A 118 18.56 -3.48 16.97
CA MET A 118 17.38 -4.27 16.61
C MET A 118 16.13 -3.88 17.40
N GLU A 119 16.27 -3.53 18.68
CA GLU A 119 15.17 -3.04 19.51
C GLU A 119 14.64 -1.68 19.04
N ILE A 120 15.51 -0.80 18.54
CA ILE A 120 15.11 0.47 17.92
C ILE A 120 14.28 0.18 16.66
N CYS A 121 14.75 -0.69 15.77
CA CYS A 121 13.97 -1.07 14.58
C CYS A 121 12.63 -1.70 14.92
N MET A 122 12.61 -2.63 15.87
CA MET A 122 11.38 -3.30 16.27
C MET A 122 10.35 -2.30 16.83
N LYS A 123 10.76 -1.27 17.57
CA LYS A 123 9.84 -0.21 18.04
C LYS A 123 9.23 0.56 16.88
N VAL A 124 10.06 1.01 15.94
CA VAL A 124 9.61 1.74 14.74
C VAL A 124 8.61 0.90 13.95
N TRP A 125 8.90 -0.39 13.73
CA TRP A 125 7.97 -1.28 13.04
C TRP A 125 6.67 -1.50 13.81
N ILE A 126 6.71 -1.68 15.14
CA ILE A 126 5.50 -1.81 15.95
C ILE A 126 4.63 -0.57 15.80
N GLU A 127 5.20 0.63 15.93
CA GLU A 127 4.48 1.90 15.79
C GLU A 127 3.87 2.05 14.38
N GLN A 128 4.61 1.69 13.34
CA GLN A 128 4.11 1.72 11.97
C GLN A 128 2.98 0.72 11.72
N ILE A 129 3.09 -0.50 12.24
CA ILE A 129 2.03 -1.51 12.13
C ILE A 129 0.79 -1.04 12.88
N GLU A 130 0.94 -0.45 14.07
CA GLU A 130 -0.18 0.12 14.82
C GLU A 130 -0.86 1.27 14.07
N GLN A 131 -0.07 2.17 13.47
CA GLN A 131 -0.59 3.23 12.61
C GLN A 131 -1.35 2.67 11.41
N ALA A 132 -0.75 1.72 10.68
CA ALA A 132 -1.39 1.11 9.52
C ALA A 132 -2.68 0.37 9.90
N LEU A 133 -2.72 -0.33 11.03
CA LEU A 133 -3.94 -0.95 11.55
C LEU A 133 -5.04 0.09 11.80
N ALA A 134 -4.69 1.25 12.40
CA ALA A 134 -5.64 2.33 12.62
C ALA A 134 -6.15 2.94 11.29
N GLU A 135 -5.26 3.16 10.33
CA GLU A 135 -5.63 3.65 8.98
C GLU A 135 -6.50 2.63 8.23
N GLY A 136 -6.19 1.34 8.37
CA GLY A 136 -7.00 0.24 7.83
C GLY A 136 -8.43 0.26 8.35
N ASP A 137 -8.65 0.57 9.63
CA ASP A 137 -9.98 0.73 10.23
C ASP A 137 -10.71 1.99 9.72
N LEU A 138 -9.98 3.01 9.28
CA LEU A 138 -10.52 4.23 8.70
C LEU A 138 -10.81 4.14 7.19
N LEU A 139 -10.45 3.04 6.51
CA LEU A 139 -10.79 2.79 5.09
C LEU A 139 -12.30 2.81 4.79
N ARG A 140 -13.13 2.85 5.83
CA ARG A 140 -14.60 2.96 5.75
C ARG A 140 -15.09 4.42 5.72
N THR A 141 -14.20 5.41 5.73
CA THR A 141 -14.56 6.82 5.80
C THR A 141 -14.14 7.47 4.51
N ASP A 142 -15.11 7.81 3.66
CA ASP A 142 -15.33 9.19 3.19
C ASP A 142 -16.58 9.19 2.28
N ASP A 143 -17.66 9.78 2.82
CA ASP A 143 -18.75 10.51 2.15
C ASP A 143 -19.86 9.83 1.29
N ASP A 144 -19.88 8.50 1.06
CA ASP A 144 -20.95 7.87 0.22
C ASP A 144 -21.86 6.85 0.95
N ASP A 145 -21.75 6.71 2.27
CA ASP A 145 -22.23 5.53 3.06
C ASP A 145 -23.76 5.27 3.09
N ASP A 146 -24.61 6.14 2.54
CA ASP A 146 -26.07 5.94 2.53
C ASP A 146 -26.64 5.31 1.25
N ASP A 147 -25.83 5.14 0.18
CA ASP A 147 -26.29 4.62 -1.14
C ASP A 147 -25.41 3.49 -1.73
N LEU A 148 -24.46 2.95 -0.95
CA LEU A 148 -23.52 1.94 -1.43
C LEU A 148 -24.16 0.53 -1.47
N GLY A 149 -24.65 0.16 -2.65
CA GLY A 149 -25.22 -1.17 -2.90
C GLY A 149 -24.21 -2.33 -2.79
N PRO A 150 -24.64 -3.60 -2.94
CA PRO A 150 -23.83 -4.79 -2.66
C PRO A 150 -22.44 -4.88 -3.32
N GLN A 151 -22.21 -4.20 -4.45
CA GLN A 151 -20.92 -4.17 -5.11
C GLN A 151 -19.89 -3.32 -4.36
N ALA A 152 -20.33 -2.23 -3.72
CA ALA A 152 -19.46 -1.38 -2.93
C ALA A 152 -18.95 -2.11 -1.68
N GLU A 153 -19.82 -2.87 -1.01
CA GLU A 153 -19.44 -3.72 0.13
C GLU A 153 -18.40 -4.78 -0.28
N LEU A 154 -18.61 -5.43 -1.44
CA LEU A 154 -17.64 -6.40 -1.96
C LEU A 154 -16.28 -5.76 -2.25
N GLU A 155 -16.27 -4.56 -2.83
CA GLU A 155 -15.05 -3.80 -3.12
C GLU A 155 -14.35 -3.32 -1.84
N HIS A 156 -15.10 -2.91 -0.82
CA HIS A 156 -14.57 -2.57 0.50
C HIS A 156 -13.78 -3.74 1.09
N TRP A 157 -14.40 -4.93 1.19
CA TRP A 157 -13.73 -6.11 1.73
C TRP A 157 -12.59 -6.61 0.86
N ARG A 158 -12.67 -6.42 -0.47
CA ARG A 158 -11.56 -6.70 -1.39
C ARG A 158 -10.36 -5.82 -1.08
N LYS A 159 -10.56 -4.50 -0.93
CA LYS A 159 -9.51 -3.53 -0.56
C LYS A 159 -8.89 -3.87 0.80
N ARG A 160 -9.74 -4.12 1.80
CA ARG A 160 -9.29 -4.52 3.15
C ARG A 160 -8.49 -5.83 3.11
N MET A 161 -8.91 -6.82 2.31
CA MET A 161 -8.17 -8.07 2.12
C MET A 161 -6.79 -7.84 1.49
N TYR A 162 -6.68 -6.97 0.48
CA TYR A 162 -5.38 -6.63 -0.09
C TYR A 162 -4.47 -5.94 0.91
N PHE A 163 -4.99 -4.94 1.62
CA PHE A 163 -4.25 -4.21 2.66
C PHE A 163 -3.65 -5.15 3.72
N PHE A 164 -4.47 -6.03 4.32
CA PHE A 164 -3.99 -6.93 5.37
C PHE A 164 -3.04 -8.02 4.86
N ASN A 165 -3.24 -8.52 3.64
CA ASN A 165 -2.34 -9.52 3.05
C ASN A 165 -0.97 -8.93 2.73
N ASP A 166 -0.94 -7.73 2.17
CA ASP A 166 0.30 -7.01 1.89
C ASP A 166 1.09 -6.76 3.20
N LEU A 167 0.41 -6.23 4.21
CA LEU A 167 0.98 -6.06 5.55
C LEU A 167 1.51 -7.38 6.14
N LEU A 168 0.76 -8.48 5.99
CA LEU A 168 1.21 -9.80 6.45
C LEU A 168 2.45 -10.30 5.70
N ASP A 169 2.57 -10.02 4.40
CA ASP A 169 3.71 -10.43 3.60
C ASP A 169 4.98 -9.64 3.95
N GLN A 170 4.84 -8.36 4.28
CA GLN A 170 5.94 -7.56 4.82
C GLN A 170 6.46 -8.12 6.16
N LEU A 171 5.57 -8.61 7.04
CA LEU A 171 5.95 -9.31 8.29
C LEU A 171 6.65 -10.66 8.07
N LYS A 172 6.63 -11.20 6.84
CA LYS A 172 7.40 -12.39 6.45
C LYS A 172 8.75 -12.02 5.81
N GLY A 173 9.06 -10.72 5.72
CA GLY A 173 10.30 -10.22 5.15
C GLY A 173 11.55 -10.76 5.88
N PRO A 174 12.69 -10.85 5.17
CA PRO A 174 13.94 -11.35 5.76
C PRO A 174 14.40 -10.48 6.94
N ASP A 175 14.23 -9.16 6.83
CA ASP A 175 14.66 -8.20 7.85
C ASP A 175 13.85 -8.37 9.16
N PHE A 176 12.52 -8.49 9.05
CA PHE A 176 11.66 -8.74 10.20
C PHE A 176 11.96 -10.10 10.86
N ASN A 177 12.15 -11.15 10.05
CA ASN A 177 12.45 -12.49 10.53
C ASN A 177 13.80 -12.58 11.26
N ALA A 178 14.83 -11.91 10.77
CA ALA A 178 16.13 -11.93 11.42
C ALA A 178 16.12 -11.20 12.77
N VAL A 179 15.38 -10.10 12.91
CA VAL A 179 15.13 -9.48 14.22
C VAL A 179 14.35 -10.42 15.16
N LEU A 180 13.34 -11.12 14.64
CA LEU A 180 12.57 -12.12 15.39
C LEU A 180 13.39 -13.35 15.80
N ASN A 181 14.49 -13.65 15.11
CA ASN A 181 15.36 -14.77 15.50
C ASN A 181 16.30 -14.37 16.65
N VAL A 182 16.70 -13.10 16.75
CA VAL A 182 17.71 -12.64 17.72
C VAL A 182 17.09 -12.11 19.02
N LEU A 183 16.08 -11.23 18.91
CA LEU A 183 15.49 -10.56 20.08
C LEU A 183 14.90 -11.51 21.15
N PRO A 184 14.30 -12.67 20.81
CA PRO A 184 13.86 -13.64 21.82
C PRO A 184 15.02 -14.28 22.56
N MET A 185 16.12 -14.59 21.88
CA MET A 185 17.34 -15.15 22.49
C MET A 185 17.97 -14.14 23.46
N ALA A 186 17.92 -12.85 23.10
CA ALA A 186 18.33 -11.75 23.97
C ALA A 186 17.33 -11.43 25.10
N SER A 187 16.21 -12.16 25.20
CA SER A 187 15.14 -11.93 26.19
C SER A 187 14.56 -10.51 26.14
N SER A 188 14.47 -9.91 24.95
CA SER A 188 13.90 -8.57 24.77
C SER A 188 12.44 -8.52 25.20
N LYS A 189 12.04 -7.43 25.86
CA LYS A 189 10.65 -7.20 26.29
C LYS A 189 9.71 -6.86 25.14
N LEU A 190 10.25 -6.44 23.99
CA LEU A 190 9.48 -6.02 22.81
C LEU A 190 8.78 -7.17 22.09
N ILE A 191 9.21 -8.42 22.32
CA ILE A 191 8.61 -9.61 21.68
C ILE A 191 7.11 -9.73 21.97
N LYS A 192 6.66 -9.32 23.17
CA LYS A 192 5.24 -9.34 23.52
C LYS A 192 4.42 -8.39 22.63
N SER A 193 4.89 -7.15 22.49
CA SER A 193 4.23 -6.14 21.65
C SER A 193 4.28 -6.53 20.17
N CYS A 194 5.42 -7.04 19.70
CA CYS A 194 5.57 -7.56 18.34
C CYS A 194 4.58 -8.70 18.02
N ASN A 195 4.44 -9.66 18.94
CA ASN A 195 3.50 -10.78 18.76
C ASN A 195 2.05 -10.28 18.76
N GLU A 196 1.73 -9.26 19.55
CA GLU A 196 0.39 -8.68 19.60
C GLU A 196 0.02 -8.00 18.28
N VAL A 197 0.90 -7.15 17.72
CA VAL A 197 0.63 -6.50 16.42
C VAL A 197 0.53 -7.53 15.30
N HIS A 198 1.41 -8.55 15.27
CA HIS A 198 1.36 -9.62 14.28
C HIS A 198 0.05 -10.42 14.39
N ARG A 199 -0.41 -10.73 15.61
CA ARG A 199 -1.70 -11.41 15.83
C ARG A 199 -2.87 -10.58 15.30
N ARG A 200 -2.87 -9.26 15.49
CA ARG A 200 -3.92 -8.37 14.97
C ARG A 200 -3.93 -8.35 13.44
N VAL A 201 -2.77 -8.31 12.79
CA VAL A 201 -2.66 -8.43 11.32
C VAL A 201 -3.23 -9.76 10.82
N ILE A 202 -2.85 -10.89 11.42
CA ILE A 202 -3.38 -12.22 11.04
C ILE A 202 -4.90 -12.28 11.19
N ASN A 203 -5.44 -11.70 12.27
CA ASN A 203 -6.88 -11.64 12.48
C ASN A 203 -7.57 -10.81 11.39
N GLY A 204 -7.02 -9.66 11.01
CA GLY A 204 -7.52 -8.83 9.92
C GLY A 204 -7.53 -9.54 8.58
N VAL A 205 -6.47 -10.31 8.24
CA VAL A 205 -6.45 -11.16 7.04
C VAL A 205 -7.61 -12.16 7.06
N LYS A 206 -7.75 -12.91 8.17
CA LYS A 206 -8.80 -13.93 8.29
C LYS A 206 -10.20 -13.35 8.17
N GLU A 207 -10.45 -12.22 8.82
CA GLU A 207 -11.73 -11.51 8.76
C GLU A 207 -12.02 -11.05 7.33
N ALA A 208 -11.06 -10.36 6.69
CA ALA A 208 -11.24 -9.84 5.35
C ALA A 208 -11.44 -10.95 4.31
N GLU A 209 -10.69 -12.05 4.40
CA GLU A 209 -10.89 -13.22 3.53
C GLU A 209 -12.25 -13.88 3.73
N ALA A 210 -12.70 -14.04 4.98
CA ALA A 210 -14.00 -14.65 5.28
C ALA A 210 -15.14 -13.80 4.72
N ASN A 211 -15.10 -12.49 4.95
CA ASN A 211 -16.13 -11.56 4.48
C ASN A 211 -16.12 -11.44 2.96
N PHE A 212 -14.94 -11.32 2.33
CA PHE A 212 -14.83 -11.30 0.88
C PHE A 212 -15.38 -12.58 0.24
N ARG A 213 -15.07 -13.76 0.79
CA ARG A 213 -15.61 -15.05 0.30
C ARG A 213 -17.13 -15.11 0.45
N TYR A 214 -17.66 -14.68 1.59
CA TYR A 214 -19.09 -14.65 1.84
C TYR A 214 -19.82 -13.73 0.85
N LEU A 215 -19.37 -12.49 0.69
CA LEU A 215 -19.98 -11.52 -0.22
C LEU A 215 -19.85 -11.95 -1.69
N SER A 216 -18.70 -12.51 -2.08
CA SER A 216 -18.51 -13.07 -3.43
C SER A 216 -19.51 -14.20 -3.74
N SER A 217 -19.92 -14.97 -2.73
CA SER A 217 -20.94 -16.01 -2.92
C SER A 217 -22.35 -15.44 -3.18
N LEU A 218 -22.61 -14.21 -2.72
CA LEU A 218 -23.87 -13.49 -2.89
C LEU A 218 -23.90 -12.66 -4.18
N GLU A 219 -22.74 -12.26 -4.71
CA GLU A 219 -22.57 -11.38 -5.87
C GLU A 219 -23.48 -11.75 -7.06
N LYS A 220 -23.59 -13.04 -7.39
CA LYS A 220 -24.42 -13.54 -8.51
C LYS A 220 -25.91 -13.22 -8.35
N HIS A 221 -26.40 -13.10 -7.12
CA HIS A 221 -27.80 -12.74 -6.85
C HIS A 221 -27.98 -11.23 -6.86
N CYS A 222 -26.98 -10.49 -6.40
CA CYS A 222 -26.96 -9.03 -6.42
C CYS A 222 -26.79 -8.46 -7.84
N ASP A 223 -26.17 -9.21 -8.75
CA ASP A 223 -25.99 -8.85 -10.16
C ASP A 223 -27.31 -8.52 -10.88
N HIS A 224 -28.38 -9.23 -10.53
CA HIS A 224 -29.72 -8.95 -11.06
C HIS A 224 -30.24 -7.58 -10.63
N LEU A 225 -29.83 -7.06 -9.48
CA LEU A 225 -30.26 -5.76 -8.97
C LEU A 225 -29.68 -4.59 -9.78
N TYR A 226 -28.56 -4.81 -10.48
CA TYR A 226 -27.90 -3.79 -11.30
C TYR A 226 -28.20 -3.92 -12.79
N LYS A 227 -28.56 -5.12 -13.27
CA LYS A 227 -28.67 -5.44 -14.71
C LYS A 227 -30.10 -5.54 -15.23
N ASN A 228 -31.08 -5.72 -14.35
CA ASN A 228 -32.47 -5.97 -14.73
C ASN A 228 -33.34 -4.73 -14.48
N ASP A 229 -34.38 -4.56 -15.30
CA ASP A 229 -35.40 -3.53 -15.05
C ASP A 229 -36.28 -3.90 -13.84
N PRO A 230 -36.94 -2.93 -13.17
CA PRO A 230 -37.69 -3.20 -11.94
C PRO A 230 -38.75 -4.30 -12.04
N VAL A 231 -39.29 -4.56 -13.24
CA VAL A 231 -40.32 -5.60 -13.44
C VAL A 231 -39.70 -7.00 -13.48
N SER A 232 -38.52 -7.14 -14.10
CA SER A 232 -37.78 -8.41 -14.15
C SER A 232 -37.04 -8.74 -12.84
N MET A 233 -36.80 -7.75 -11.98
CA MET A 233 -36.26 -7.95 -10.62
C MET A 233 -37.21 -8.74 -9.69
N VAL A 234 -38.53 -8.58 -9.83
CA VAL A 234 -39.53 -9.25 -8.96
C VAL A 234 -39.47 -10.78 -9.10
N GLY A 235 -39.09 -11.30 -10.27
CA GLY A 235 -38.93 -12.75 -10.48
C GLY A 235 -37.55 -13.31 -10.09
N ALA A 236 -36.59 -12.43 -9.82
CA ALA A 236 -35.21 -12.79 -9.45
C ALA A 236 -35.00 -12.86 -7.93
N ILE A 237 -35.92 -12.29 -7.15
CA ILE A 237 -35.94 -12.32 -5.68
C ILE A 237 -37.03 -13.33 -5.27
N PRO A 238 -36.71 -14.39 -4.51
CA PRO A 238 -37.69 -15.39 -4.09
C PRO A 238 -38.84 -14.82 -3.24
#